data_AF-A0A948HQJ8-F1
#
_entry.id   AF-A0A948HQJ8-F1
#
_cell.length_a   1.000
_cell.length_b   1.000
_cell.length_c   1.000
_cell.angle_alpha   90.00
_cell.angle_beta   90.00
_cell.angle_gamma   90.00
#
_symmetry.space_group_name_H-M   'P 1'
#
loop_
_entity.id
_entity.type
_entity.pdbx_description
1 polymer ?
#
loop_
_entity_poly.entity_id
_entity_poly.type
_entity_poly.pdbx_seq_one_letter_code
_entity_poly.pdbx_strand_id
1 'polypeptide(L)'
;MIDLFFRCFTRERWIAVATSRGIYDAKGNVNPGFAVDEVGNVMLTPPVMKDDVVVTPAVMDTWFCVNLRIYGPKHDDDMDDLYQGEEGDWKFLRSKLAKFVRNQSTTIRLQGRRAYQFGTGVNRVQLLDPRDITTPVRVWAGGMNL
;
A
#
# COMPACT_ATOMS: atom_id res chain seq x y z
N MET A 1 -0.03 -16.03 4.74
CA MET A 1 -0.41 -14.62 4.98
C MET A 1 0.36 -13.74 4.03
N ILE A 2 -0.27 -12.69 3.49
CA ILE A 2 0.34 -11.74 2.55
C ILE A 2 0.09 -10.32 3.06
N ASP A 3 1.16 -9.52 3.23
CA ASP A 3 1.08 -8.10 3.58
C ASP A 3 1.32 -7.21 2.36
N LEU A 4 0.45 -6.23 2.15
CA LEU A 4 0.47 -5.31 1.02
C LEU A 4 0.31 -3.88 1.51
N PHE A 5 1.19 -2.99 1.05
CA PHE A 5 1.07 -1.56 1.33
C PHE A 5 0.65 -0.78 0.08
N PHE A 6 -0.51 -0.13 0.18
CA PHE A 6 -1.07 0.69 -0.88
C PHE A 6 -1.02 2.16 -0.51
N ARG A 7 -0.74 3.00 -1.51
CA ARG A 7 -0.98 4.45 -1.45
C ARG A 7 -1.99 4.81 -2.52
N CYS A 8 -3.11 5.39 -2.12
CA CYS A 8 -4.21 5.78 -2.99
C CYS A 8 -4.31 7.31 -2.98
N PHE A 9 -4.61 7.92 -4.13
CA PHE A 9 -4.76 9.37 -4.16
C PHE A 9 -5.90 9.87 -3.27
N THR A 10 -6.98 9.09 -3.15
CA THR A 10 -8.06 9.34 -2.20
C THR A 10 -8.53 8.05 -1.54
N ARG A 11 -9.22 8.20 -0.39
CA ARG A 11 -9.89 7.10 0.31
C ARG A 11 -11.01 6.49 -0.54
N GLU A 12 -11.77 7.30 -1.27
CA GLU A 12 -12.85 6.84 -2.14
C GLU A 12 -12.32 5.93 -3.24
N ARG A 13 -11.13 6.23 -3.78
CA ARG A 13 -10.50 5.38 -4.78
C ARG A 13 -10.10 4.02 -4.19
N TRP A 14 -9.55 4.01 -2.97
CA TRP A 14 -9.26 2.76 -2.26
C TRP A 14 -10.53 1.92 -2.11
N ILE A 15 -11.59 2.50 -1.56
CA ILE A 15 -12.86 1.79 -1.30
C ILE A 15 -13.43 1.21 -2.59
N ALA A 16 -13.50 2.01 -3.66
CA ALA A 16 -14.02 1.54 -4.95
C ALA A 16 -13.25 0.33 -5.48
N VAL A 17 -11.91 0.35 -5.41
CA VAL A 17 -11.08 -0.78 -5.81
C VAL A 17 -11.32 -1.96 -4.88
N ALA A 18 -11.24 -1.76 -3.57
CA ALA A 18 -11.36 -2.82 -2.58
C ALA A 18 -12.74 -3.52 -2.62
N THR A 19 -13.84 -2.78 -2.77
CA THR A 19 -15.20 -3.35 -2.95
C THR A 19 -15.31 -4.14 -4.25
N SER A 20 -14.79 -3.62 -5.37
CA SER A 20 -14.81 -4.36 -6.66
C SER A 20 -14.02 -5.68 -6.61
N ARG A 21 -13.18 -5.85 -5.60
CA ARG A 21 -12.33 -7.04 -5.39
C ARG A 21 -12.83 -7.93 -4.27
N GLY A 22 -13.98 -7.62 -3.69
CA GLY A 22 -14.55 -8.40 -2.60
C GLY A 22 -13.72 -8.32 -1.31
N ILE A 23 -12.90 -7.28 -1.14
CA ILE A 23 -12.24 -6.98 0.14
C ILE A 23 -13.27 -6.37 1.09
N TYR A 24 -14.08 -5.44 0.59
CA TYR A 24 -15.27 -4.96 1.28
C TYR A 24 -16.54 -5.57 0.67
N ASP A 25 -17.55 -5.78 1.50
CA ASP A 25 -18.92 -6.04 1.05
C ASP A 25 -19.62 -4.75 0.59
N ALA A 26 -20.87 -4.87 0.12
CA ALA A 26 -21.68 -3.73 -0.31
C ALA A 26 -22.06 -2.76 0.82
N LYS A 27 -21.88 -3.17 2.08
CA LYS A 27 -22.13 -2.35 3.28
C LYS A 27 -20.84 -1.71 3.81
N GLY A 28 -19.69 -1.98 3.20
CA GLY A 28 -18.39 -1.47 3.62
C GLY A 28 -17.70 -2.29 4.72
N ASN A 29 -18.19 -3.47 5.05
CA ASN A 29 -17.52 -4.37 6.00
C ASN A 29 -16.40 -5.14 5.32
N VAL A 30 -15.30 -5.38 6.03
CA VAL A 30 -14.20 -6.21 5.54
C VAL A 30 -14.65 -7.67 5.47
N ASN A 31 -14.53 -8.29 4.30
CA ASN A 31 -14.88 -9.70 4.11
C ASN A 31 -13.88 -10.64 4.81
N PRO A 32 -14.31 -11.84 5.23
CA PRO A 32 -13.43 -12.83 5.82
C PRO A 32 -12.22 -13.17 4.94
N GLY A 33 -11.05 -13.34 5.56
CA GLY A 33 -9.78 -13.58 4.88
C GLY A 33 -8.96 -12.31 4.60
N PHE A 34 -9.50 -11.13 4.92
CA PHE A 34 -8.81 -9.85 4.85
C PHE A 34 -8.74 -9.17 6.22
N ALA A 35 -7.67 -8.41 6.45
CA ALA A 35 -7.65 -7.35 7.45
C ALA A 35 -7.15 -6.07 6.77
N VAL A 36 -7.91 -4.99 6.94
CA VAL A 36 -7.58 -3.69 6.37
C VAL A 36 -7.29 -2.72 7.50
N ASP A 37 -6.13 -2.10 7.44
CA ASP A 37 -5.71 -1.04 8.34
C ASP A 37 -5.58 0.26 7.53
N GLU A 38 -6.58 1.12 7.67
CA GLU A 38 -6.65 2.43 7.03
C GLU A 38 -5.77 3.42 7.80
N VAL A 39 -4.51 3.52 7.39
CA VAL A 39 -3.51 4.41 8.02
C VAL A 39 -3.86 5.88 7.77
N GLY A 40 -4.48 6.19 6.62
CA GLY A 40 -4.82 7.56 6.25
C GLY A 40 -3.62 8.32 5.72
N ASN A 41 -3.65 9.65 5.87
CA ASN A 41 -2.57 10.54 5.47
C ASN A 41 -1.39 10.42 6.45
N VAL A 42 -0.19 10.24 5.93
CA VAL A 42 1.03 10.05 6.74
C VAL A 42 1.72 11.38 6.98
N MET A 43 2.06 11.69 8.24
CA MET A 43 2.90 12.85 8.56
C MET A 43 4.32 12.63 8.02
N LEU A 44 4.86 13.60 7.29
CA LEU A 44 6.20 13.58 6.71
C LEU A 44 7.21 14.28 7.61
N THR A 45 6.85 15.47 8.08
CA THR A 45 7.64 16.20 9.07
C THR A 45 6.71 16.66 10.19
N PRO A 46 7.16 16.57 11.46
CA PRO A 46 6.40 17.09 12.57
C PRO A 46 6.21 18.61 12.46
N PRO A 47 5.23 19.19 13.17
CA PRO A 47 5.08 20.64 13.23
C PRO A 47 6.30 21.28 13.92
N VAL A 48 6.62 22.51 13.54
CA VAL A 48 7.61 23.32 14.26
C VAL A 48 6.90 24.04 15.41
N MET A 49 7.36 23.79 16.62
CA MET A 49 6.83 24.35 17.85
C MET A 49 7.71 25.48 18.36
N LYS A 50 7.11 26.54 18.89
CA LYS A 50 7.77 27.57 19.69
C LYS A 50 6.87 27.92 20.87
N ASP A 51 7.39 27.78 22.09
CA ASP A 51 6.64 28.07 23.33
C ASP A 51 5.26 27.37 23.36
N ASP A 52 5.24 26.08 22.99
CA ASP A 52 4.04 25.22 22.84
C ASP A 52 3.00 25.68 21.80
N VAL A 53 3.34 26.69 20.99
CA VAL A 53 2.52 27.13 19.85
C VAL A 53 3.08 26.57 18.55
N VAL A 54 2.20 26.04 17.70
CA VAL A 54 2.54 25.62 16.33
C VAL A 54 2.84 26.85 15.49
N VAL A 55 4.10 27.04 15.10
CA VAL A 55 4.52 28.13 14.20
C VAL A 55 4.50 27.68 12.75
N THR A 56 4.77 26.41 12.50
CA THR A 56 4.64 25.80 11.17
C THR A 56 3.93 24.46 11.32
N PRO A 57 2.83 24.22 10.58
CA PRO A 57 2.10 22.97 10.68
C PRO A 57 2.94 21.79 10.19
N ALA A 58 2.53 20.59 10.59
CA ALA A 58 3.13 19.36 10.09
C ALA A 58 2.96 19.27 8.57
N VAL A 59 3.99 18.78 7.87
CA VAL A 59 3.85 18.44 6.45
C VAL A 59 3.23 17.05 6.38
N MET A 60 2.08 16.94 5.73
CA MET A 60 1.36 15.69 5.55
C MET A 60 1.50 15.19 4.11
N ASP A 61 1.64 13.88 3.94
CA ASP A 61 1.40 13.23 2.66
C ASP A 61 -0.09 13.33 2.35
N THR A 62 -0.43 13.84 1.18
CA THR A 62 -1.83 14.01 0.75
C THR A 62 -2.47 12.70 0.31
N TRP A 63 -1.70 11.62 0.19
CA TRP A 63 -2.20 10.31 -0.21
C TRP A 63 -2.72 9.50 0.96
N PHE A 64 -3.77 8.74 0.68
CA PHE A 64 -4.39 7.80 1.61
C PHE A 64 -3.64 6.48 1.61
N CYS A 65 -3.02 6.14 2.75
CA CYS A 65 -2.25 4.92 2.90
C CYS A 65 -3.09 3.80 3.53
N VAL A 66 -2.87 2.57 3.07
CA VAL A 66 -3.56 1.37 3.55
C VAL A 66 -2.59 0.21 3.67
N ASN A 67 -2.64 -0.48 4.80
CA ASN A 67 -2.03 -1.79 4.95
C ASN A 67 -3.11 -2.87 4.83
N LEU A 68 -2.95 -3.76 3.84
CA LEU A 68 -3.85 -4.87 3.58
C LEU A 68 -3.14 -6.18 3.89
N ARG A 69 -3.78 -6.98 4.75
CA ARG A 69 -3.32 -8.33 5.08
C ARG A 69 -4.32 -9.37 4.57
N ILE A 70 -3.81 -10.41 3.93
CA ILE A 70 -4.62 -11.50 3.35
C ILE A 70 -4.23 -12.82 4.04
N TYR A 71 -5.24 -13.57 4.50
CA TYR A 71 -5.06 -14.79 5.30
C TYR A 71 -6.03 -15.91 4.89
N GLY A 72 -5.77 -17.12 5.41
CA GLY A 72 -6.62 -18.28 5.20
C GLY A 72 -6.58 -18.77 3.75
N PRO A 73 -7.59 -19.54 3.30
CA PRO A 73 -7.65 -20.10 1.94
C PRO A 73 -7.59 -19.05 0.83
N LYS A 74 -7.97 -17.79 1.14
CA LYS A 74 -7.85 -16.67 0.20
C LYS A 74 -6.41 -16.33 -0.18
N HIS A 75 -5.45 -16.72 0.65
CA HIS A 75 -4.03 -16.59 0.30
C HIS A 75 -3.57 -17.70 -0.67
N ASP A 76 -4.21 -18.86 -0.64
CA ASP A 76 -3.91 -20.03 -1.48
C ASP A 76 -4.61 -19.92 -2.85
N ASP A 77 -5.88 -19.50 -2.89
CA ASP A 77 -6.70 -19.25 -4.11
C ASP A 77 -6.13 -18.18 -5.05
N ASP A 78 -5.14 -17.44 -4.58
CA ASP A 78 -4.46 -16.37 -5.31
C ASP A 78 -3.13 -16.83 -5.96
N MET A 79 -2.73 -18.09 -5.76
CA MET A 79 -1.50 -18.67 -6.32
C MET A 79 -1.74 -19.48 -7.61
N ASP A 80 -1.27 -18.97 -8.76
CA ASP A 80 -1.06 -19.81 -9.96
C ASP A 80 0.44 -19.79 -10.36
N ASP A 81 1.17 -20.79 -9.86
CA ASP A 81 2.34 -21.51 -10.41
C ASP A 81 3.67 -20.89 -10.91
N LEU A 82 3.97 -19.59 -10.82
CA LEU A 82 5.21 -19.07 -11.49
C LEU A 82 6.15 -18.17 -10.67
N TYR A 83 6.59 -18.65 -9.50
CA TYR A 83 7.89 -18.25 -8.91
C TYR A 83 8.41 -19.39 -8.02
N GLN A 84 9.38 -20.17 -8.51
CA GLN A 84 10.27 -20.97 -7.67
C GLN A 84 11.13 -19.98 -6.88
N GLY A 85 10.91 -19.85 -5.58
CA GLY A 85 11.75 -19.00 -4.73
C GLY A 85 13.11 -19.66 -4.58
N GLU A 86 14.19 -18.88 -4.67
CA GLU A 86 15.40 -19.24 -3.93
C GLU A 86 15.02 -19.34 -2.45
N GLU A 87 15.52 -20.38 -1.79
CA GLU A 87 15.19 -20.77 -0.43
C GLU A 87 15.45 -19.62 0.56
N GLY A 88 14.42 -19.21 1.29
CA GLY A 88 14.51 -18.21 2.36
C GLY A 88 13.17 -17.92 3.03
N ASP A 89 13.22 -17.41 4.25
CA ASP A 89 12.08 -17.25 5.17
C ASP A 89 11.06 -16.16 4.78
N TRP A 90 11.24 -15.48 3.65
CA TRP A 90 10.41 -14.35 3.24
C TRP A 90 9.83 -14.54 1.82
N LYS A 91 8.54 -14.86 1.75
CA LYS A 91 7.80 -15.08 0.50
C LYS A 91 7.03 -13.81 0.11
N PHE A 92 7.42 -13.13 -0.98
CA PHE A 92 6.74 -11.91 -1.44
C PHE A 92 5.82 -12.10 -2.67
N LEU A 93 4.53 -11.90 -2.40
CA LEU A 93 3.34 -11.56 -3.21
C LEU A 93 2.96 -12.39 -4.45
N ARG A 94 1.94 -13.25 -4.26
CA ARG A 94 1.03 -13.80 -5.26
C ARG A 94 -0.44 -13.47 -4.90
N SER A 95 -0.84 -12.19 -4.76
CA SER A 95 -2.29 -11.87 -4.63
C SER A 95 -2.88 -11.48 -5.99
N LYS A 96 -4.14 -11.82 -6.29
CA LYS A 96 -4.81 -11.38 -7.54
C LYS A 96 -4.83 -9.87 -7.65
N LEU A 97 -4.96 -9.17 -6.52
CA LEU A 97 -4.85 -7.72 -6.46
C LEU A 97 -3.44 -7.25 -6.86
N ALA A 98 -2.37 -7.82 -6.31
CA ALA A 98 -1.01 -7.44 -6.65
C ALA A 98 -0.67 -7.76 -8.12
N LYS A 99 -1.10 -8.92 -8.64
CA LYS A 99 -0.95 -9.30 -10.06
C LYS A 99 -1.68 -8.33 -10.98
N PHE A 100 -2.93 -8.00 -10.67
CA PHE A 100 -3.72 -7.01 -11.41
C PHE A 100 -3.02 -5.65 -11.44
N VAL A 101 -2.61 -5.16 -10.25
CA VAL A 101 -1.93 -3.88 -10.13
C VAL A 101 -0.69 -3.88 -11.01
N ARG A 102 0.18 -4.89 -10.90
CA ARG A 102 1.37 -5.03 -11.74
C ARG A 102 1.04 -5.04 -13.24
N ASN A 103 0.08 -5.86 -13.67
CA ASN A 103 -0.30 -6.02 -15.08
C ASN A 103 -0.89 -4.74 -15.72
N GLN A 104 -1.57 -3.90 -14.94
CA GLN A 104 -2.19 -2.66 -15.45
C GLN A 104 -1.39 -1.40 -15.08
N SER A 105 -0.22 -1.58 -14.49
CA SER A 105 0.57 -0.47 -13.96
C SER A 105 1.76 -0.10 -14.82
N THR A 106 2.11 1.18 -14.73
CA THR A 106 3.45 1.65 -15.05
C THR A 106 4.34 1.45 -13.82
N THR A 107 5.51 0.85 -14.01
CA THR A 107 6.52 0.77 -12.94
C THR A 107 7.15 2.15 -12.75
N ILE A 108 7.17 2.64 -11.51
CA ILE A 108 7.77 3.92 -11.13
C ILE A 108 8.78 3.72 -9.98
N ARG A 109 9.60 4.74 -9.73
CA ARG A 109 10.48 4.80 -8.56
C ARG A 109 9.94 5.82 -7.55
N LEU A 110 9.77 5.40 -6.31
CA LEU A 110 9.43 6.26 -5.17
C LEU A 110 10.56 6.15 -4.15
N GLN A 111 11.33 7.21 -3.97
CA GLN A 111 12.46 7.26 -3.02
C GLN A 111 13.41 6.06 -3.18
N GLY A 112 13.81 5.78 -4.42
CA GLY A 112 14.67 4.64 -4.75
C GLY A 112 13.97 3.28 -4.82
N ARG A 113 12.73 3.14 -4.33
CA ARG A 113 11.98 1.87 -4.32
C ARG A 113 11.08 1.71 -5.51
N ARG A 114 10.85 0.48 -5.96
CA ARG A 114 9.88 0.16 -7.01
C ARG A 114 8.47 0.30 -6.46
N ALA A 115 7.63 0.94 -7.25
CA ALA A 115 6.19 0.94 -7.05
C ALA A 115 5.48 0.69 -8.37
N TYR A 116 4.32 0.06 -8.27
CA TYR A 116 3.44 -0.23 -9.41
C TYR A 116 2.27 0.73 -9.35
N GLN A 117 2.24 1.71 -10.27
CA GLN A 117 1.21 2.73 -10.34
C GLN A 117 0.17 2.41 -11.41
N PHE A 118 -1.10 2.35 -11.03
CA PHE A 118 -2.21 2.24 -11.97
C PHE A 118 -3.15 3.46 -11.88
N GLY A 119 -3.73 3.82 -13.04
CA GLY A 119 -4.42 5.09 -13.25
C GLY A 119 -3.48 6.19 -13.76
N THR A 120 -3.97 7.03 -14.67
CA THR A 120 -3.17 8.03 -15.41
C THR A 120 -3.35 9.47 -14.92
N GLY A 121 -4.22 9.72 -13.93
CA GLY A 121 -4.56 11.07 -13.45
C GLY A 121 -4.51 11.23 -11.93
N VAL A 122 -5.39 12.10 -11.41
CA VAL A 122 -5.57 12.28 -9.96
C VAL A 122 -5.96 10.96 -9.29
N ASN A 123 -6.82 10.13 -9.87
CA ASN A 123 -7.35 8.92 -9.21
C ASN A 123 -6.46 7.67 -9.28
N ARG A 124 -5.18 7.81 -8.93
CA ARG A 124 -4.17 6.74 -9.01
C ARG A 124 -3.98 5.98 -7.71
N VAL A 125 -3.50 4.74 -7.85
CA VAL A 125 -3.13 3.88 -6.72
C VAL A 125 -1.76 3.27 -7.01
N GLN A 126 -0.93 3.19 -5.98
CA GLN A 126 0.43 2.72 -6.02
C GLN A 126 0.58 1.56 -5.03
N LEU A 127 1.07 0.43 -5.52
CA LEU A 127 1.54 -0.68 -4.70
C LEU A 127 3.05 -0.54 -4.52
N LEU A 128 3.52 -0.37 -3.28
CA LEU A 128 4.95 -0.45 -3.00
C LEU A 128 5.41 -1.90 -3.16
N ASP A 129 6.48 -2.14 -3.91
CA ASP A 129 7.03 -3.47 -4.08
C ASP A 129 7.72 -3.90 -2.80
N PRO A 130 7.21 -4.91 -2.08
CA PRO A 130 7.76 -5.27 -0.79
C PRO A 130 9.13 -5.96 -0.90
N ARG A 131 9.54 -6.39 -2.10
CA ARG A 131 10.91 -6.89 -2.35
C ARG A 131 11.98 -5.81 -2.10
N ASP A 132 11.61 -4.55 -2.22
CA ASP A 132 12.51 -3.42 -1.94
C ASP A 132 12.43 -2.99 -0.46
N ILE A 133 11.70 -3.74 0.38
CA ILE A 133 11.56 -3.54 1.82
C ILE A 133 12.38 -4.63 2.52
N THR A 134 13.70 -4.44 2.56
CA THR A 134 14.66 -5.42 3.11
C THR A 134 14.81 -5.34 4.63
N THR A 135 14.23 -4.32 5.26
CA THR A 135 14.12 -4.14 6.72
C THR A 135 12.75 -3.52 7.05
N PRO A 136 12.23 -3.59 8.29
CA PRO A 136 11.06 -2.83 8.71
C PRO A 136 11.38 -1.33 8.65
N VAL A 137 11.24 -0.76 7.47
CA VAL A 137 11.42 0.67 7.25
C VAL A 137 10.04 1.29 7.27
N ARG A 138 9.79 2.20 8.22
CA ARG A 138 8.73 3.20 8.01
C ARG A 138 9.04 3.88 6.68
N VAL A 139 8.22 3.59 5.68
CA VAL A 139 8.29 4.30 4.40
C VAL A 139 7.65 5.64 4.65
N TRP A 140 8.48 6.62 5.02
CA TRP A 140 8.06 8.01 5.00
C TRP A 140 7.77 8.37 3.56
N ALA A 141 6.56 8.81 3.26
CA ALA A 141 6.19 9.24 1.91
C ALA A 141 6.72 10.65 1.58
N GLY A 142 7.94 11.00 1.99
CA GLY A 142 8.65 12.19 1.57
C GLY A 142 10.14 11.93 1.66
N GLY A 143 10.84 11.91 0.52
CA GLY A 143 12.28 11.70 0.52
C GLY A 143 12.94 12.94 1.10
N MET A 144 13.44 12.85 2.32
CA MET A 144 14.56 13.69 2.73
C MET A 144 15.81 12.93 2.33
N ASN A 145 16.47 13.39 1.27
CA ASN A 145 17.90 13.15 1.13
C ASN A 145 18.55 13.81 2.34
N LEU A 146 19.30 13.03 3.12
CA LEU A 146 20.32 13.57 4.01
C LEU A 146 21.47 14.13 3.17
#